data_AF-A0A922FY31-F1
#
_entry.id   AF-A0A922FY31-F1
#
_cell.length_a   1.000
_cell.length_b   1.000
_cell.length_c   1.000
_cell.angle_alpha   90.00
_cell.angle_beta   90.00
_cell.angle_gamma   90.00
#
_symmetry.space_group_name_H-M   'P 1'
#
loop_
_entity.id
_entity.type
_entity.pdbx_description
1 polymer ?
#
loop_
_entity_poly.entity_id
_entity_poly.type
_entity_poly.pdbx_seq_one_letter_code
_entity_poly.pdbx_strand_id
1 'polypeptide(L)' 'MPKLCHLKIEHCRNLRMVPDGLQFLSNLQKLEIVNTNFSFEERLREGGQYFYKIRHVPSLEVISAWED' A
#
# COMPACT_ATOMS: atom_id res chain seq x y z
N MET A 1 5.17 9.48 -19.13
CA MET A 1 4.70 8.36 -18.28
C MET A 1 5.37 8.47 -16.92
N PRO A 2 4.63 8.30 -15.81
CA PRO A 2 5.21 8.32 -14.47
C PRO A 2 6.30 7.23 -14.38
N LYS A 3 7.51 7.60 -13.95
CA LYS A 3 8.66 6.68 -13.85
C LYS A 3 8.77 5.99 -12.48
N LEU A 4 7.78 6.19 -11.62
CA LEU A 4 7.80 5.67 -10.27
C LEU A 4 7.63 4.15 -10.30
N CYS A 5 8.69 3.42 -9.96
CA CYS A 5 8.71 1.96 -9.91
C CYS A 5 8.70 1.42 -8.47
N HIS A 6 9.02 2.25 -7.48
CA HIS A 6 9.00 1.88 -6.07
C HIS A 6 8.39 3.03 -5.27
N LEU A 7 7.40 2.71 -4.44
CA LEU A 7 6.84 3.60 -3.44
C LEU A 7 6.94 2.96 -2.06
N LYS A 8 7.56 3.66 -1.11
CA LYS A 8 7.58 3.30 0.31
C LYS A 8 6.76 4.31 1.10
N ILE A 9 5.82 3.83 1.90
CA ILE A 9 5.02 4.62 2.84
C ILE A 9 5.34 4.12 4.23
N GLU A 10 5.95 4.98 5.06
CA GLU A 10 6.51 4.57 6.34
C GLU A 10 6.12 5.58 7.43
N HIS A 11 5.81 5.06 8.62
CA HIS A 11 5.41 5.84 9.81
C HIS A 11 4.24 6.82 9.60
N CYS A 12 3.38 6.54 8.63
CA CYS A 12 2.20 7.34 8.33
C CYS A 12 0.99 6.87 9.17
N ARG A 13 1.01 7.14 10.48
CA ARG A 13 -0.04 6.68 11.43
C ARG A 13 -1.46 7.15 11.09
N ASN A 14 -1.58 8.28 10.38
CA ASN A 14 -2.84 8.85 9.94
C ASN A 14 -3.24 8.43 8.51
N LEU A 15 -2.56 7.46 7.91
CA LEU A 15 -2.93 6.93 6.60
C LEU A 15 -4.23 6.14 6.73
N ARG A 16 -5.34 6.77 6.32
CA ARG A 16 -6.68 6.19 6.43
C ARG A 16 -7.15 5.50 5.15
N MET A 17 -6.56 5.86 4.02
CA MET A 17 -6.97 5.38 2.70
C MET A 17 -5.79 5.31 1.73
N VAL A 18 -5.88 4.37 0.79
CA VAL A 18 -5.02 4.36 -0.40
C VAL A 18 -5.56 5.39 -1.40
N PRO A 19 -4.73 6.32 -1.92
CA PRO A 19 -5.15 7.28 -2.93
C PRO A 19 -5.64 6.59 -4.21
N ASP A 20 -6.71 7.09 -4.83
CA ASP A 20 -7.19 6.54 -6.12
C ASP A 20 -6.16 6.66 -7.23
N GLY A 21 -5.29 7.68 -7.16
CA GLY A 21 -4.18 7.88 -8.08
C GLY A 21 -3.23 6.69 -8.20
N LEU A 22 -3.13 5.88 -7.14
CA LEU A 22 -2.19 4.75 -7.10
C LEU A 22 -2.50 3.71 -8.18
N GLN A 23 -3.78 3.51 -8.51
CA GLN A 23 -4.21 2.53 -9.52
C GLN A 23 -3.73 2.86 -10.94
N PHE A 24 -3.31 4.10 -11.17
CA PHE A 24 -2.82 4.59 -12.47
C PHE A 24 -1.29 4.57 -12.57
N LEU A 25 -0.59 4.19 -11.51
CA LEU A 25 0.86 4.04 -11.51
C LEU A 25 1.27 2.70 -12.13
N SER A 26 1.00 2.55 -13.43
CA SER A 26 1.23 1.29 -14.17
C SER A 26 2.68 0.78 -14.14
N ASN A 27 3.65 1.66 -13.85
CA ASN A 27 5.06 1.30 -13.76
C ASN A 27 5.48 0.90 -12.33
N LEU A 28 4.59 0.99 -11.34
CA LEU A 28 4.89 0.68 -9.95
C LEU A 28 5.11 -0.83 -9.80
N GLN A 29 6.35 -1.20 -9.50
CA GLN A 29 6.79 -2.59 -9.32
C GLN A 29 6.74 -3.02 -7.85
N LYS A 30 7.04 -2.08 -6.94
CA LYS A 30 7.08 -2.33 -5.49
C LYS A 30 6.29 -1.29 -4.71
N LEU A 31 5.47 -1.77 -3.78
CA LEU A 31 4.79 -0.97 -2.76
C LEU A 31 5.16 -1.52 -1.37
N GLU A 32 5.85 -0.70 -0.59
CA GLU A 32 6.18 -0.98 0.81
C GLU A 32 5.32 -0.10 1.72
N ILE A 33 4.64 -0.70 2.69
CA ILE A 33 3.83 0.00 3.68
C ILE A 33 4.28 -0.45 5.07
N VAL A 34 4.99 0.41 5.78
CA VAL A 34 5.69 0.09 7.03
C VAL A 34 5.11 0.88 8.20
N ASN A 35 4.91 0.18 9.32
CA ASN A 35 4.41 0.73 10.57
C ASN A 35 3.10 1.50 10.39
N THR A 36 2.16 0.86 9.68
CA THR A 36 0.76 1.30 9.59
C THR A 36 -0.10 0.55 10.58
N ASN A 37 -1.27 1.10 10.90
CA ASN A 37 -2.20 0.45 11.81
C ASN A 37 -2.66 -0.92 11.25
N PHE A 38 -2.84 -1.92 12.12
CA PHE A 38 -3.23 -3.28 11.71
C PHE A 38 -4.52 -3.29 10.87
N SER A 39 -5.47 -2.40 11.18
CA SER A 39 -6.72 -2.27 10.44
C SER A 39 -6.54 -1.83 8.97
N PHE A 40 -5.40 -1.23 8.64
CA PHE A 40 -5.07 -0.78 7.29
C PHE A 40 -4.52 -1.92 6.45
N GLU A 41 -3.70 -2.81 7.04
CA GLU A 41 -3.17 -4.00 6.38
C GLU A 41 -4.28 -4.89 5.83
N GLU A 42 -5.30 -5.19 6.64
CA GLU A 42 -6.44 -6.02 6.22
C GLU A 42 -7.23 -5.40 5.06
N ARG A 43 -7.23 -4.07 4.91
CA ARG A 43 -7.87 -3.41 3.76
C ARG A 43 -7.07 -3.53 2.47
N LEU A 44 -5.78 -3.86 2.55
CA LEU A 44 -4.87 -3.98 1.39
C LEU A 44 -4.81 -5.43 0.86
N ARG A 45 -5.10 -6.44 1.70
CA ARG A 45 -5.08 -7.86 1.31
C ARG A 45 -6.13 -8.19 0.26
N GLU A 46 -5.99 -9.33 -0.40
CA GLU A 46 -6.95 -9.80 -1.41
C GLU A 46 -8.37 -9.88 -0.83
N GLY A 47 -9.35 -9.30 -1.53
CA GLY A 47 -10.72 -9.13 -1.04
C GLY A 47 -10.93 -7.91 -0.12
N GLY A 48 -9.86 -7.24 0.32
CA GLY A 48 -9.89 -6.02 1.12
C GLY A 48 -10.36 -4.79 0.34
N GLN A 49 -10.85 -3.79 1.09
CA GLN A 49 -11.47 -2.57 0.54
C GLN A 49 -10.61 -1.82 -0.50
N TYR A 50 -9.28 -1.84 -0.35
CA TYR A 50 -8.34 -1.10 -1.20
C TYR A 50 -7.54 -1.98 -2.14
N PHE A 51 -7.77 -3.30 -2.16
CA PHE A 51 -7.03 -4.24 -2.99
C PHE A 51 -7.06 -3.85 -4.48
N TYR A 52 -8.22 -3.43 -4.99
CA TYR A 52 -8.35 -3.04 -6.41
C TYR A 52 -7.42 -1.89 -6.83
N LYS A 53 -7.02 -1.03 -5.89
CA LYS A 53 -6.11 0.10 -6.15
C LYS A 53 -4.65 -0.35 -6.26
N ILE A 54 -4.29 -1.49 -5.68
CA ILE A 54 -2.91 -1.97 -5.60
C ILE A 54 -2.68 -3.31 -6.29
N ARG A 55 -3.73 -3.98 -6.77
CA ARG A 55 -3.66 -5.31 -7.43
C ARG A 55 -2.75 -5.37 -8.66
N HIS A 56 -2.38 -4.22 -9.22
CA HIS A 56 -1.48 -4.10 -10.37
C HIS A 56 -0.01 -4.09 -9.96
N VAL A 57 0.31 -3.96 -8.67
CA VAL A 57 1.67 -3.90 -8.14
C VAL A 57 2.19 -5.33 -7.92
N PRO A 58 3.27 -5.75 -8.59
CA PRO A 58 3.82 -7.11 -8.48
C PRO A 58 4.37 -7.48 -7.09
N SER A 59 4.94 -6.51 -6.38
CA SER A 59 5.54 -6.72 -5.06
C SER A 59 4.88 -5.80 -4.04
N LEU A 60 4.16 -6.40 -3.10
CA LEU A 60 3.54 -5.72 -1.96
C LEU A 60 4.14 -6.24 -0.67
N GLU A 61 4.72 -5.34 0.12
CA GLU A 61 5.21 -5.63 1.46
C GLU A 61 4.47 -4.74 2.45
N VAL A 62 3.67 -5.34 3.34
CA VAL A 62 3.02 -4.64 4.45
C VAL A 62 3.64 -5.14 5.75
N ILE A 63 4.26 -4.22 6.49
CA ILE A 63 4.93 -4.51 7.75
C ILE A 63 4.18 -3.73 8.83
N SER A 64 3.35 -4.43 9.61
CA SER A 64 2.77 -3.90 10.84
C SER A 64 3.82 -4.00 11.97
N ALA A 65 3.95 -2.93 12.77
CA ALA A 65 4.64 -3.06 14.04
C ALA A 65 3.67 -3.75 15.01
N TRP A 66 4.16 -4.77 15.71
CA TRP A 66 3.43 -5.45 16.78
C TRP A 66 3.06 -4.39 17.82
N GLU A 67 1.79 -4.31 18.21
CA GLU A 67 1.41 -3.54 19.39
C GLU A 67 1.83 -4.33 20.63
N ASP A 68 2.46 -3.66 21.60
CA ASP A 68 2.61 -4.16 22.97
C ASP A 68 1.24 -4.33 23.64
#